data_AF-A0A5J4QXM5-F1
#
_entry.id   AF-A0A5J4QXM5-F1
#
_cell.length_a   1.000
_cell.length_b   1.000
_cell.length_c   1.000
_cell.angle_alpha   90.00
_cell.angle_beta   90.00
_cell.angle_gamma   90.00
#
_symmetry.space_group_name_H-M   'P 1'
#
loop_
_entity.id
_entity.type
_entity.pdbx_description
1 polymer ?
#
loop_
_entity_poly.entity_id
_entity_poly.type
_entity_poly.pdbx_seq_one_letter_code
_entity_poly.pdbx_strand_id
1 'polypeptide(L)' 'MELTSKLRLPRLVKERIICEYLSGSKTVQMLSEEYGVSRDAINQLVSRHRSKFSPTFEATPILPYRQ' A
#
# COMPACT_ATOMS: atom_id res chain seq x y z
N MET A 1 11.22 18.34 9.92
CA MET A 1 11.79 17.14 9.28
C MET A 1 10.74 16.56 8.34
N GLU A 2 10.60 17.14 7.15
CA GLU A 2 9.69 16.62 6.12
C GLU A 2 10.53 15.93 5.06
N LEU A 3 10.58 14.60 5.13
CA LEU A 3 11.11 13.78 4.06
C LEU A 3 9.96 13.00 3.41
N THR A 4 8.95 13.72 2.91
CA THR A 4 7.91 13.17 2.02
C THR A 4 8.42 13.00 0.59
N SER A 5 9.72 12.69 0.45
CA SER A 5 10.39 12.46 -0.81
C SER A 5 10.04 11.07 -1.32
N LYS A 6 8.84 10.95 -1.92
CA LYS A 6 8.31 9.80 -2.68
C LYS A 6 9.37 8.72 -2.90
N LEU A 7 9.46 7.78 -1.96
CA LEU A 7 10.46 6.72 -1.94
C LEU A 7 10.51 6.04 -3.31
N ARG A 8 11.57 6.33 -4.08
CA ARG A 8 11.91 5.68 -5.36
C ARG A 8 12.43 4.27 -5.10
N LEU A 9 11.77 3.52 -4.22
CA LEU A 9 12.08 2.11 -4.03
C LEU A 9 11.77 1.38 -5.34
N PRO A 10 12.65 0.47 -5.78
CA PRO A 10 12.38 -0.43 -6.88
C PRO A 10 11.06 -1.18 -6.66
N ARG A 11 10.35 -1.51 -7.75
CA ARG A 11 9.07 -2.23 -7.69
C ARG A 11 9.20 -3.53 -6.88
N LEU A 12 10.27 -4.29 -7.13
CA LEU A 12 10.59 -5.53 -6.42
C LEU A 12 10.72 -5.35 -4.90
N VAL A 13 11.31 -4.23 -4.45
CA VAL A 13 11.47 -3.94 -3.01
C VAL A 13 10.11 -3.65 -2.38
N LYS A 14 9.25 -2.90 -3.08
CA LYS A 14 7.89 -2.62 -2.62
C LYS A 14 7.07 -3.91 -2.48
N GLU A 15 7.15 -4.79 -3.48
CA GLU A 15 6.45 -6.08 -3.47
C GLU A 15 6.97 -7.00 -2.36
N ARG A 16 8.28 -7.05 -2.14
CA ARG A 16 8.87 -7.80 -1.02
C ARG A 16 8.38 -7.29 0.33
N ILE A 17 8.41 -5.97 0.58
CA ILE A 17 7.92 -5.37 1.83
C ILE A 17 6.45 -5.74 2.05
N ILE A 18 5.62 -5.65 1.02
CA ILE A 18 4.19 -6.01 1.10
C ILE A 18 4.02 -7.50 1.40
N CYS A 19 4.77 -8.37 0.73
CA CYS A 19 4.70 -9.82 0.92
C CYS A 19 5.10 -10.23 2.34
N GLU A 20 6.23 -9.74 2.83
CA GLU A 20 6.71 -10.02 4.20
C GLU A 20 5.75 -9.49 5.26
N TYR A 21 5.16 -8.31 5.02
CA TYR A 21 4.15 -7.73 5.91
C TYR A 21 2.85 -8.55 5.93
N LEU A 22 2.32 -8.92 4.76
CA LEU A 22 1.08 -9.70 4.64
C LEU A 22 1.27 -11.15 5.12
N SER A 23 2.46 -11.71 4.97
CA SER A 23 2.83 -13.03 5.50
C SER A 23 2.97 -13.03 7.03
N GLY A 24 3.01 -11.85 7.68
CA GLY A 24 3.23 -11.72 9.11
C GLY A 24 4.66 -12.05 9.57
N SER A 25 5.57 -12.30 8.64
CA SER A 25 6.96 -12.68 8.91
C SER A 25 7.76 -11.53 9.53
N LYS A 26 7.44 -10.29 9.16
CA LYS A 26 8.10 -9.08 9.66
C LYS A 26 7.08 -8.01 10.03
N THR A 27 7.33 -7.33 11.14
CA THR A 27 6.51 -6.20 11.58
C THR A 27 6.86 -4.93 10.79
N VAL A 28 5.96 -3.93 10.81
CA VAL A 28 6.22 -2.61 10.20
C VAL A 28 7.51 -1.98 10.73
N GLN A 29 7.85 -2.22 12.00
CA GLN A 29 9.07 -1.68 12.60
C GLN A 29 10.33 -2.31 11.99
N MET A 30 10.38 -3.64 11.92
CA MET A 30 11.52 -4.35 11.32
C MET A 30 11.69 -4.00 9.83
N LEU A 31 10.59 -3.91 9.08
CA LEU A 31 10.62 -3.48 7.68
C LEU A 31 11.03 -2.00 7.53
N SER A 32 10.67 -1.16 8.49
CA SER A 32 11.05 0.25 8.50
C SER A 32 12.56 0.40 8.70
N GLU A 33 13.13 -0.37 9.61
CA GLU A 33 14.57 -0.39 9.89
C GLU A 33 15.37 -1.06 8.77
N GLU A 34 14.91 -2.20 8.25
CA GLU A 34 15.61 -2.98 7.21
C GLU A 34 15.72 -2.23 5.89
N TYR A 35 14.66 -1.53 5.48
CA TYR A 35 14.62 -0.83 4.19
C TYR A 35 14.85 0.69 4.32
N GLY A 36 15.01 1.21 5.53
CA GLY A 36 15.13 2.65 5.79
C GLY A 36 13.87 3.43 5.38
N VAL A 37 12.70 2.81 5.52
CA VAL A 37 11.40 3.34 5.06
C VAL A 37 10.56 3.73 6.27
N SER A 38 9.87 4.87 6.24
CA SER A 38 8.98 5.22 7.35
C SER A 38 7.79 4.25 7.47
N ARG A 39 7.34 4.01 8.69
CA ARG A 39 6.17 3.15 8.99
C ARG A 39 4.92 3.57 8.20
N ASP A 40 4.73 4.87 8.02
CA ASP A 40 3.63 5.44 7.22
C ASP A 40 3.71 5.02 5.73
N ALA A 41 4.91 5.07 5.13
CA ALA A 41 5.10 4.66 3.75
C ALA A 41 4.83 3.15 3.54
N ILE A 42 5.11 2.32 4.54
CA ILE A 42 4.75 0.89 4.51
C ILE A 42 3.22 0.73 4.56
N ASN A 43 2.54 1.44 5.46
CA ASN A 43 1.07 1.41 5.54
C ASN A 43 0.41 1.90 4.24
N GLN A 44 0.96 2.93 3.59
CA GLN A 44 0.50 3.40 2.28
C GLN A 44 0.73 2.35 1.17
N LEU A 45 1.90 1.69 1.16
CA LEU A 45 2.20 0.61 0.21
C LEU A 45 1.21 -0.55 0.33
N VAL A 46 0.95 -0.99 1.56
CA VAL A 46 0.01 -2.07 1.85
C VAL A 46 -1.42 -1.64 1.53
N SER A 47 -1.84 -0.44 1.92
CA SER A 47 -3.18 0.07 1.62
C SER A 47 -3.42 0.16 0.11
N ARG A 48 -2.45 0.66 -0.65
CA ARG A 48 -2.53 0.71 -2.11
C ARG A 48 -2.57 -0.68 -2.73
N HIS A 49 -1.82 -1.64 -2.20
CA HIS A 49 -1.85 -3.02 -2.66
C HIS A 49 -3.22 -3.66 -2.41
N ARG A 50 -3.77 -3.47 -1.21
CA ARG A 50 -5.12 -3.93 -0.85
C ARG A 50 -6.19 -3.27 -1.70
N SER A 51 -6.09 -1.97 -1.97
CA SER A 51 -7.03 -1.24 -2.85
C SER A 51 -6.98 -1.72 -4.31
N LYS A 52 -5.82 -2.18 -4.80
CA LYS A 52 -5.70 -2.78 -6.13
C LYS A 52 -6.24 -4.21 -6.22
N PHE A 53 -6.18 -4.94 -5.12
CA PHE A 53 -6.65 -6.33 -5.04
C PHE A 53 -8.08 -6.46 -4.53
N SER A 54 -8.61 -5.45 -3.83
CA SER A 54 -10.05 -5.30 -3.73
C SER A 54 -10.54 -4.99 -5.14
N PRO A 55 -11.46 -5.78 -5.71
CA PRO A 55 -12.24 -5.24 -6.80
C PRO A 55 -12.91 -4.02 -6.19
N THR A 56 -12.51 -2.82 -6.62
CA THR A 56 -13.44 -1.70 -6.54
C THR A 56 -14.62 -2.20 -7.35
N PHE A 57 -15.62 -2.74 -6.66
CA PHE A 57 -16.95 -2.88 -7.18
C PHE A 57 -17.33 -1.42 -7.44
N GLU A 58 -17.00 -0.97 -8.64
CA GLU A 58 -17.50 0.26 -9.24
C GLU A 58 -19.01 0.06 -9.28
N ALA A 59 -19.65 0.28 -8.13
CA ALA A 59 -21.05 0.60 -8.02
C ALA A 59 -21.17 1.93 -8.72
N THR A 60 -21.15 1.89 -10.05
CA THR A 60 -21.80 2.90 -10.87
C THR A 60 -23.19 3.03 -10.27
N PRO A 61 -23.54 4.15 -9.61
CA PRO A 61 -24.93 4.37 -9.33
C PRO A 61 -25.55 4.61 -10.69
N ILE A 62 -26.16 3.57 -11.26
CA ILE A 62 -27.08 3.72 -12.38
C ILE A 62 -28.18 4.62 -11.81
N LEU A 63 -28.07 5.92 -12.04
CA LEU A 63 -29.10 6.89 -11.69
C LEU A 63 -30.38 6.41 -12.38
N PRO A 64 -31.51 6.24 -11.66
CA PRO A 64 -32.76 5.93 -12.33
C PRO A 64 -33.11 7.13 -13.20
N TYR A 65 -33.08 6.92 -14.52
CA TYR A 65 -33.66 7.83 -15.49
C TYR A 65 -35.14 7.98 -15.16
N ARG A 66 -35.50 9.12 -14.55
CA ARG A 66 -36.90 9.47 -14.31
C ARG A 66 -37.51 9.90 -15.67
N GLN A 67 -38.44 9.07 -16.16
CA GLN A 67 -39.46 9.52 -17.12
C GLN A 67 -40.56 10.29 -16.39
#